data_AF-A0A497KPG5-F1
#
_entry.id   AF-A0A497KPG5-F1
#
_cell.length_a   1.000
_cell.length_b   1.000
_cell.length_c   1.000
_cell.angle_alpha   90.00
_cell.angle_beta   90.00
_cell.angle_gamma   90.00
#
_symmetry.space_group_name_H-M   'P 1'
#
loop_
_entity.id
_entity.type
_entity.pdbx_description
1 polymer ?
#
loop_
_entity_poly.entity_id
_entity_poly.type
_entity_poly.pdbx_seq_one_letter_code
_entity_poly.pdbx_strand_id
1 'polypeptide(L)'
;MKLLFSMIVASVAFAFFILCPRMVGMAAVIAETRNVNPYMVVFVGAIMAVPLFGLMFFVLNTFGAEWAIILAVVTDVLAALFMGVFNWKSTFQIIVIATFLWIGIIVADFMSKILF
;
A
#
# COMPACT_ATOMS: atom_id res chain seq x y z
N MET A 1 4.00 -32.11 2.07
CA MET A 1 3.10 -31.54 3.11
C MET A 1 3.71 -30.33 3.85
N LYS A 2 4.96 -30.38 4.33
CA LYS A 2 5.62 -29.25 5.01
C LYS A 2 5.71 -27.96 4.17
N LEU A 3 5.95 -28.07 2.86
CA LEU A 3 6.05 -26.91 1.96
C LEU A 3 4.71 -26.18 1.77
N LEU A 4 3.62 -26.95 1.56
CA LEU A 4 2.26 -26.40 1.39
C LEU A 4 1.80 -25.67 2.66
N PHE A 5 2.07 -26.27 3.83
CA PHE A 5 1.76 -25.65 5.12
C PHE A 5 2.54 -24.34 5.33
N SER A 6 3.84 -24.33 5.00
CA SER A 6 4.67 -23.11 5.08
C SER A 6 4.15 -21.99 4.17
N MET A 7 3.76 -22.32 2.92
CA MET A 7 3.19 -21.33 2.01
C MET A 7 1.87 -20.75 2.54
N ILE A 8 0.96 -21.58 3.06
CA ILE A 8 -0.31 -21.11 3.62
C ILE A 8 -0.07 -20.17 4.80
N VAL A 9 0.83 -20.53 5.72
CA VAL A 9 1.16 -19.69 6.87
C VAL A 9 1.78 -18.36 6.42
N ALA A 10 2.70 -18.39 5.45
CA ALA A 10 3.31 -17.19 4.90
C ALA A 10 2.29 -16.29 4.19
N SER A 11 1.37 -16.85 3.40
CA SER A 11 0.31 -16.09 2.73
C SER A 11 -0.66 -15.46 3.72
N VAL A 12 -1.03 -16.16 4.79
CA VAL A 12 -1.89 -15.62 5.86
C VAL A 12 -1.16 -14.48 6.60
N ALA A 13 0.11 -14.65 6.92
CA ALA A 13 0.91 -13.57 7.53
C ALA A 13 1.00 -12.34 6.62
N PHE A 14 1.24 -12.55 5.32
CA PHE A 14 1.25 -11.46 4.34
C PHE A 14 -0.09 -10.74 4.25
N ALA A 15 -1.22 -11.46 4.31
CA ALA A 15 -2.55 -10.85 4.33
C ALA A 15 -2.76 -9.89 5.52
N PHE A 16 -2.19 -10.22 6.69
CA PHE A 16 -2.23 -9.31 7.84
C PHE A 16 -1.40 -8.03 7.63
N PHE A 17 -0.30 -8.09 6.88
CA PHE A 17 0.49 -6.90 6.55
C PHE A 17 -0.18 -5.97 5.52
N ILE A 18 -1.11 -6.47 4.71
CA ILE A 18 -1.85 -5.67 3.72
C ILE A 18 -2.88 -4.74 4.40
N LEU A 19 -3.39 -5.11 5.58
CA LEU A 19 -4.38 -4.33 6.32
C LEU A 19 -3.77 -3.00 6.79
N CYS A 20 -4.10 -1.92 6.08
CA CYS A 20 -3.73 -0.58 6.49
C CYS A 20 -4.99 0.28 6.74
N PRO A 21 -5.06 1.01 7.87
CA PRO A 21 -6.23 1.84 8.21
C PRO A 21 -6.49 2.93 7.17
N ARG A 22 -5.45 3.37 6.45
CA ARG A 22 -5.55 4.35 5.37
C ARG A 22 -6.38 3.85 4.19
N MET A 23 -6.19 2.61 3.73
CA MET A 23 -6.92 2.08 2.56
C MET A 23 -8.41 2.00 2.86
N VAL A 24 -8.76 1.53 4.07
CA VAL A 24 -10.16 1.46 4.52
C VAL A 24 -10.76 2.86 4.67
N GLY A 25 -10.02 3.81 5.26
CA GLY A 25 -10.46 5.20 5.39
C GLY A 25 -10.72 5.86 4.04
N MET A 26 -9.82 5.66 3.07
CA MET A 26 -10.02 6.17 1.71
C MET A 26 -11.24 5.51 1.06
N ALA A 27 -11.39 4.19 1.15
CA ALA A 27 -12.55 3.48 0.59
C ALA A 27 -13.89 4.01 1.12
N ALA A 28 -13.97 4.39 2.41
CA ALA A 28 -15.15 5.03 2.98
C ALA A 28 -15.42 6.41 2.34
N VAL A 29 -14.38 7.23 2.13
CA VAL A 29 -14.50 8.53 1.43
C VAL A 29 -14.91 8.34 -0.04
N ILE A 30 -14.36 7.33 -0.74
CA ILE A 30 -14.78 7.00 -2.12
C ILE A 30 -16.26 6.63 -2.15
N ALA A 31 -16.67 5.79 -1.21
CA ALA A 31 -18.04 5.30 -1.12
C ALA A 31 -19.04 6.43 -0.87
N GLU A 32 -18.71 7.35 0.04
CA GLU A 32 -19.54 8.51 0.37
C GLU A 32 -19.62 9.49 -0.80
N THR A 33 -18.50 9.82 -1.45
CA THR A 33 -18.47 10.75 -2.59
C THR A 33 -19.19 10.23 -3.83
N ARG A 34 -19.24 8.90 -4.03
CA ARG A 34 -19.89 8.26 -5.20
C ARG A 34 -21.22 7.58 -4.87
N ASN A 35 -21.72 7.65 -3.63
CA ASN A 35 -22.91 6.94 -3.14
C ASN A 35 -22.90 5.43 -3.49
N VAL A 36 -21.76 4.77 -3.31
CA VAL A 36 -21.62 3.33 -3.56
C VAL A 36 -21.37 2.58 -2.25
N ASN A 37 -21.61 1.27 -2.24
CA ASN A 37 -21.39 0.46 -1.03
C ASN A 37 -19.87 0.34 -0.73
N PRO A 38 -19.38 0.79 0.44
CA PRO A 38 -17.96 0.76 0.79
C PRO A 38 -17.38 -0.64 0.82
N TYR A 39 -18.15 -1.64 1.26
CA TYR A 39 -17.67 -3.03 1.30
C TYR A 39 -17.39 -3.59 -0.10
N MET A 40 -18.22 -3.24 -1.08
CA MET A 40 -18.02 -3.62 -2.47
C MET A 40 -16.80 -2.92 -3.09
N VAL A 41 -16.57 -1.64 -2.76
CA VAL A 41 -15.39 -0.90 -3.22
C VAL A 41 -14.11 -1.55 -2.70
N VAL A 42 -14.07 -1.91 -1.42
CA VAL A 42 -12.91 -2.61 -0.82
C VAL A 42 -12.69 -3.97 -1.48
N PHE A 43 -13.75 -4.76 -1.65
CA PHE A 43 -13.62 -6.11 -2.20
C PHE A 43 -13.14 -6.11 -3.65
N VAL A 44 -13.79 -5.33 -4.52
CA VAL A 44 -13.43 -5.25 -5.94
C VAL A 44 -12.06 -4.57 -6.10
N GLY A 45 -11.79 -3.52 -5.32
CA GLY A 45 -10.50 -2.85 -5.29
C GLY A 45 -9.35 -3.77 -4.86
N ALA A 46 -9.57 -4.62 -3.85
CA ALA A 46 -8.57 -5.58 -3.40
C ALA A 46 -8.24 -6.63 -4.47
N ILE A 47 -9.24 -7.13 -5.20
CA ILE A 47 -9.03 -8.05 -6.33
C ILE A 47 -8.20 -7.38 -7.42
N MET A 48 -8.51 -6.12 -7.75
CA MET A 48 -7.75 -5.35 -8.73
C MET A 48 -6.34 -4.97 -8.23
N ALA A 49 -6.11 -4.92 -6.92
CA ALA A 49 -4.81 -4.61 -6.33
C ALA A 49 -3.83 -5.81 -6.34
N VAL A 50 -4.32 -7.06 -6.43
CA VAL A 50 -3.47 -8.27 -6.50
C VAL A 50 -2.36 -8.16 -7.57
N PRO A 51 -2.64 -7.81 -8.83
CA PRO A 51 -1.58 -7.64 -9.84
C PRO A 51 -0.63 -6.47 -9.51
N LEU A 52 -1.11 -5.40 -8.87
CA LEU A 52 -0.25 -4.29 -8.45
C LEU A 52 0.72 -4.69 -7.33
N PHE A 53 0.30 -5.56 -6.40
CA PHE A 53 1.22 -6.11 -5.40
C PHE A 53 2.33 -6.94 -6.05
N GLY A 54 2.00 -7.73 -7.07
CA GLY A 54 2.98 -8.45 -7.87
C GLY A 54 3.98 -7.51 -8.56
N LEU A 55 3.49 -6.39 -9.11
CA LEU A 55 4.33 -5.36 -9.72
C LEU A 55 5.24 -4.69 -8.68
N MET A 56 4.70 -4.30 -7.52
CA MET A 56 5.52 -3.71 -6.44
C MET A 56 6.59 -4.67 -5.96
N PHE A 57 6.28 -5.96 -5.79
CA PHE A 57 7.26 -6.97 -5.41
C PHE A 57 8.36 -7.12 -6.48
N PHE A 58 7.98 -7.12 -7.76
CA PHE A 58 8.94 -7.19 -8.86
C PHE A 58 9.89 -5.97 -8.87
N VAL A 59 9.35 -4.76 -8.67
CA VAL A 59 10.15 -3.53 -8.61
C VAL A 59 11.05 -3.53 -7.38
N LEU A 60 10.53 -3.93 -6.22
CA LEU A 60 11.30 -4.02 -4.99
C LEU A 60 12.48 -5.00 -5.12
N ASN A 61 12.25 -6.17 -5.73
CA ASN A 61 13.28 -7.18 -5.90
C ASN A 61 14.33 -6.80 -6.97
N THR A 62 13.94 -6.05 -8.00
CA THR A 62 14.83 -5.72 -9.13
C THR A 62 15.59 -4.41 -8.92
N PHE A 63 14.92 -3.39 -8.39
CA PHE A 63 15.43 -2.02 -8.29
C PHE A 63 15.63 -1.54 -6.84
N GLY A 64 15.12 -2.28 -5.85
CA GLY A 64 15.26 -1.94 -4.44
C GLY A 64 14.13 -1.05 -3.89
N ALA A 65 14.26 -0.69 -2.61
CA ALA A 65 13.21 -0.02 -1.85
C ALA A 65 12.88 1.38 -2.37
N GLU A 66 13.87 2.15 -2.82
CA GLU A 66 13.66 3.53 -3.29
C GLU A 66 12.70 3.59 -4.49
N TRP A 67 12.87 2.69 -5.46
CA TRP A 67 12.01 2.60 -6.64
C TRP A 67 10.60 2.11 -6.31
N ALA A 68 10.47 1.22 -5.32
CA ALA A 68 9.16 0.79 -4.82
C ALA A 68 8.40 1.97 -4.18
N ILE A 69 9.08 2.85 -3.43
CA ILE A 69 8.48 4.06 -2.84
C ILE A 69 8.03 5.03 -3.94
N ILE A 70 8.87 5.28 -4.95
CA ILE A 70 8.52 6.17 -6.07
C ILE A 70 7.28 5.65 -6.79
N LEU A 71 7.25 4.35 -7.10
CA LEU A 71 6.11 3.72 -7.75
C LEU A 71 4.84 3.84 -6.88
N ALA A 72 4.95 3.62 -5.57
CA ALA A 72 3.83 3.77 -4.63
C ALA A 72 3.23 5.20 -4.68
N VAL A 73 4.10 6.21 -4.66
CA VAL A 73 3.69 7.62 -4.73
C VAL A 73 3.01 7.92 -6.07
N VAL A 74 3.54 7.42 -7.18
CA VAL A 74 2.92 7.59 -8.51
C VAL A 74 1.55 6.94 -8.56
N THR A 75 1.39 5.72 -8.03
CA THR A 75 0.09 5.04 -7.98
C THR A 75 -0.93 5.77 -7.08
N ASP A 76 -0.47 6.36 -5.98
CA ASP A 76 -1.33 7.18 -5.10
C ASP A 76 -1.81 8.46 -5.80
N VAL A 77 -0.93 9.12 -6.55
CA VAL A 77 -1.28 10.31 -7.34
C VAL A 77 -2.24 9.96 -8.47
N LEU A 78 -2.03 8.83 -9.15
CA LEU A 78 -2.97 8.30 -10.15
C LEU A 78 -4.34 8.00 -9.54
N ALA A 79 -4.38 7.38 -8.35
CA ALA A 79 -5.64 7.11 -7.65
C ALA A 79 -6.37 8.42 -7.28
N ALA A 80 -5.64 9.44 -6.80
CA ALA A 80 -6.20 10.77 -6.53
C ALA A 80 -6.75 11.44 -7.79
N LEU A 81 -6.07 11.26 -8.94
CA LEU A 81 -6.53 11.75 -10.24
C LEU A 81 -7.83 11.08 -10.68
N PHE A 82 -7.92 9.74 -10.62
CA PHE A 82 -9.13 8.98 -10.98
C PHE A 82 -10.33 9.32 -10.10
N MET A 83 -10.06 9.60 -8.82
CA MET A 83 -11.06 10.06 -7.87
C MET A 83 -11.61 11.45 -8.21
N GLY A 84 -10.89 12.27 -8.98
CA GLY A 84 -11.25 13.67 -9.24
C GLY A 84 -11.16 14.55 -7.99
N VAL A 85 -10.53 14.05 -6.91
CA VAL A 85 -10.49 14.68 -5.59
C VAL A 85 -9.08 15.25 -5.36
N PHE A 86 -8.52 15.89 -6.38
CA PHE A 86 -7.26 16.61 -6.29
C PHE A 86 -7.45 17.87 -5.42
N ASN A 87 -7.59 17.64 -4.13
CA ASN A 87 -7.74 18.66 -3.10
C ASN A 87 -6.38 18.79 -2.39
N TRP A 88 -5.99 20.03 -2.08
CA TRP A 88 -4.67 20.34 -1.53
C TRP A 88 -4.37 19.54 -0.24
N LYS A 89 -5.41 19.24 0.53
CA LYS A 89 -5.35 18.43 1.75
C LYS A 89 -4.92 16.98 1.48
N SER A 90 -5.40 16.36 0.41
CA SER A 90 -5.11 14.97 0.06
C SER A 90 -3.64 14.83 -0.38
N THR A 91 -3.17 15.74 -1.23
CA THR A 91 -1.77 15.76 -1.68
C THR A 91 -0.81 15.97 -0.52
N PHE A 92 -1.14 16.86 0.42
CA PHE A 92 -0.32 17.06 1.62
C PHE A 92 -0.24 15.78 2.47
N GLN A 93 -1.36 15.08 2.67
CA GLN A 93 -1.36 13.80 3.38
C GLN A 93 -0.48 12.76 2.67
N ILE A 94 -0.55 12.65 1.34
CA ILE A 94 0.29 11.72 0.55
C ILE A 94 1.77 12.03 0.76
N ILE A 95 2.17 13.30 0.68
CA ILE A 95 3.56 13.72 0.88
C ILE A 95 4.04 13.37 2.30
N VAL A 96 3.26 13.71 3.32
CA VAL A 96 3.62 13.43 4.72
C VAL A 96 3.79 11.91 4.95
N ILE A 97 2.87 11.09 4.43
CA ILE A 97 2.94 9.63 4.58
C ILE A 97 4.16 9.05 3.83
N ALA A 98 4.45 9.54 2.62
CA ALA A 98 5.61 9.11 1.85
C ALA A 98 6.92 9.44 2.58
N THR A 99 7.04 10.65 3.16
CA THR A 99 8.18 11.04 3.99
C THR A 99 8.30 10.17 5.24
N PHE A 100 7.20 9.90 5.93
CA PHE A 100 7.21 9.01 7.10
C PHE A 100 7.65 7.58 6.76
N LEU A 101 7.19 7.03 5.62
CA LEU A 101 7.61 5.71 5.15
C LEU A 101 9.10 5.68 4.82
N TRP A 102 9.60 6.70 4.12
CA TRP A 102 11.03 6.82 3.81
C TRP A 102 11.88 6.84 5.07
N ILE A 103 11.54 7.72 6.03
CA ILE A 103 12.24 7.81 7.31
C ILE A 103 12.14 6.49 8.07
N GLY A 104 10.95 5.88 8.13
CA GLY A 104 10.73 4.60 8.80
C GLY A 104 11.60 3.48 8.24
N ILE A 105 11.76 3.40 6.92
CA ILE A 105 12.63 2.41 6.26
C ILE A 105 14.09 2.65 6.63
N ILE A 106 14.57 3.90 6.58
CA ILE A 106 15.95 4.24 6.98
C ILE A 106 16.18 3.88 8.46
N VAL A 107 15.27 4.28 9.34
CA VAL A 107 15.38 4.03 10.78
C VAL A 107 15.35 2.53 11.06
N ALA A 108 14.46 1.77 10.39
CA ALA A 108 14.39 0.33 10.54
C ALA A 108 15.69 -0.37 10.10
N ASP A 109 16.27 0.01 8.96
CA ASP A 109 17.54 -0.53 8.47
C ASP A 109 18.70 -0.19 9.42
N PHE A 110 18.75 1.06 9.90
CA PHE A 110 19.78 1.52 10.84
C PHE A 110 19.68 0.82 12.21
N MET A 111 18.47 0.70 12.76
CA MET A 111 18.24 -0.01 14.02
C MET A 111 18.56 -1.50 13.88
N SER A 112 18.21 -2.13 12.75
CA SER A 112 18.48 -3.55 12.52
C SER A 112 19.99 -3.82 12.52
N LYS A 113 20.81 -2.94 11.94
CA LYS A 113 22.28 -3.03 11.94
C LYS A 113 22.94 -2.76 13.28
N ILE A 114 22.27 -2.06 14.19
CA ILE A 114 22.78 -1.77 15.53
C ILE A 114 22.47 -2.91 16.49
N LEU A 115 21.31 -3.55 16.32
CA LEU A 115 20.79 -4.54 17.26
C LEU A 115 21.18 -5.98 16.89
N PHE A 116 21.50 -6.23 15.61
CA PHE A 116 21.97 -7.51 15.06
C PHE A 116 23.22 -7.30 14.20
#